data_AF-A0A397VJH0-F1
#
_entry.id   AF-A0A397VJH0-F1
#
_cell.length_a   1.000
_cell.length_b   1.000
_cell.length_c   1.000
_cell.angle_alpha   90.00
_cell.angle_beta   90.00
_cell.angle_gamma   90.00
#
_symmetry.space_group_name_H-M   'P 1'
#
loop_
_entity.id
_entity.type
_entity.pdbx_description
1 polymer ?
#
loop_
_entity_poly.entity_id
_entity_poly.type
_entity_poly.pdbx_seq_one_letter_code
_entity_poly.pdbx_strand_id
1 'polypeptide(L)'
;VGDTVLVALVDRDKEMIELFKKNEEYFEMVKHSIFSSKETGEYEWQKFLSILYSPRDLVPDSEWMNKISSYLEMNPQLLANFKEIVGFYDHMEDHLTPPEFNEENEEITYSLVNEEMSEFVDIIAIRDRPQILENILNSYPQFFINAKQALKKTNYDEFKRILTCPRNEMSDDEWEIAIYECLDPWPQLVAQFEEIVAYEI
;
A
#
# COMPACT_ATOMS: atom_id res chain seq x y z
N VAL A 1 -16.96 13.33 6.33
CA VAL A 1 -15.60 12.80 6.57
C VAL A 1 -15.55 11.57 5.70
N GLY A 2 -14.90 11.68 4.54
CA GLY A 2 -14.95 10.63 3.53
C GLY A 2 -14.24 9.39 4.04
N ASP A 3 -14.77 8.22 3.72
CA ASP A 3 -14.17 6.92 4.04
C ASP A 3 -12.78 6.85 3.40
N THR A 4 -11.75 7.21 4.17
CA THR A 4 -10.37 7.01 3.78
C THR A 4 -10.14 5.51 3.74
N VAL A 5 -9.99 4.97 2.53
CA VAL A 5 -9.58 3.57 2.32
C VAL A 5 -8.12 3.49 2.73
N LEU A 6 -7.84 2.75 3.79
CA LEU A 6 -6.50 2.61 4.37
C LEU A 6 -5.90 1.23 4.14
N VAL A 7 -6.66 0.31 3.52
CA VAL A 7 -6.31 -1.09 3.33
C VAL A 7 -6.37 -1.40 1.83
N ALA A 8 -5.36 -2.10 1.30
CA ALA A 8 -5.21 -2.40 -0.13
C ALA A 8 -6.31 -3.32 -0.73
N LEU A 9 -7.14 -3.93 0.11
CA LEU A 9 -8.20 -4.87 -0.28
C LEU A 9 -9.41 -4.12 -0.86
N VAL A 10 -9.87 -4.48 -2.06
CA VAL A 10 -10.98 -3.82 -2.77
C VAL A 10 -12.32 -4.33 -2.22
N ASP A 11 -12.54 -5.64 -2.25
CA ASP A 11 -13.65 -6.39 -1.65
C ASP A 11 -13.18 -7.00 -0.31
N ARG A 12 -12.89 -6.13 0.68
CA ARG A 12 -12.22 -6.50 1.96
C ARG A 12 -12.78 -7.77 2.61
N ASP A 13 -14.10 -7.91 2.71
CA ASP A 13 -14.73 -9.08 3.33
C ASP A 13 -14.46 -10.40 2.59
N LYS A 14 -14.43 -10.37 1.25
CA LYS A 14 -14.14 -11.57 0.44
C LYS A 14 -12.64 -11.83 0.35
N GLU A 15 -11.85 -10.79 0.14
CA GLU A 15 -10.40 -10.91 0.02
C GLU A 15 -9.75 -11.35 1.34
N MET A 16 -10.28 -10.91 2.48
CA MET A 16 -9.81 -11.38 3.79
C MET A 16 -10.03 -12.88 4.01
N ILE A 17 -11.08 -13.48 3.43
CA ILE A 17 -11.28 -14.95 3.52
C ILE A 17 -10.17 -15.69 2.78
N GLU A 18 -9.77 -15.19 1.61
CA GLU A 18 -8.70 -15.80 0.82
C GLU A 18 -7.32 -15.53 1.44
N LEU A 19 -7.09 -14.32 1.97
CA LEU A 19 -5.88 -14.00 2.74
C LEU A 19 -5.75 -14.85 4.00
N PHE A 20 -6.85 -15.11 4.69
CA PHE A 20 -6.85 -15.99 5.86
C PHE A 20 -6.36 -17.39 5.51
N LYS A 21 -6.86 -17.96 4.42
CA LYS A 21 -6.43 -19.28 3.92
C LYS A 21 -4.98 -19.28 3.47
N LYS A 22 -4.54 -18.24 2.77
CA LYS A 22 -3.15 -18.13 2.28
C LYS A 22 -2.14 -17.95 3.41
N ASN A 23 -2.55 -17.34 4.52
CA ASN A 23 -1.70 -17.02 5.66
C ASN A 23 -2.11 -17.81 6.91
N GLU A 24 -2.55 -19.07 6.74
CA GLU A 24 -3.09 -19.90 7.83
C GLU A 24 -2.11 -20.02 9.01
N GLU A 25 -0.82 -20.22 8.74
CA GLU A 25 0.22 -20.31 9.77
C GLU A 25 0.32 -19.04 10.63
N TYR A 26 0.20 -17.87 10.01
CA TYR A 26 0.17 -16.60 10.71
C TYR A 26 -1.06 -16.48 11.61
N PHE A 27 -2.26 -16.82 11.10
CA PHE A 27 -3.49 -16.72 11.88
C PHE A 27 -3.56 -17.75 13.01
N GLU A 28 -3.00 -18.94 12.84
CA GLU A 28 -2.81 -19.91 13.93
C GLU A 28 -1.82 -19.39 14.98
N MET A 29 -0.74 -18.73 14.57
CA MET A 29 0.19 -18.08 15.49
C MET A 29 -0.49 -16.96 16.30
N VAL A 30 -1.33 -16.15 15.66
CA VAL A 30 -2.16 -15.12 16.32
C VAL A 30 -3.10 -15.77 17.33
N LYS A 31 -3.84 -16.80 16.92
CA LYS A 31 -4.76 -17.55 17.78
C LYS A 31 -4.04 -18.11 19.01
N HIS A 32 -2.89 -18.72 18.82
CA HIS A 32 -2.10 -19.31 19.90
C HIS A 32 -1.50 -18.26 20.84
N SER A 33 -0.96 -17.18 20.29
CA SER A 33 -0.23 -16.18 21.07
C SER A 33 -1.15 -15.27 21.88
N ILE A 34 -2.33 -14.95 21.36
CA ILE A 34 -3.20 -13.90 21.93
C ILE A 34 -4.40 -14.50 22.67
N PHE A 35 -4.91 -15.64 22.21
CA PHE A 35 -6.19 -16.17 22.66
C PHE A 35 -6.06 -17.46 23.47
N SER A 36 -4.97 -18.23 23.37
CA SER A 36 -4.85 -19.53 24.08
C SER A 36 -4.65 -19.45 25.60
N SER A 37 -4.30 -18.29 26.14
CA SER A 37 -4.02 -18.11 27.57
C SER A 37 -5.25 -17.73 28.41
N LYS A 38 -6.40 -17.46 27.78
CA LYS A 38 -7.61 -16.95 28.45
C LYS A 38 -8.66 -18.07 28.58
N GLU A 39 -9.33 -18.17 29.73
CA GLU A 39 -10.52 -19.04 29.89
C GLU A 39 -11.60 -18.72 28.85
N THR A 40 -11.64 -17.48 28.35
CA THR A 40 -12.54 -16.99 27.31
C THR A 40 -11.91 -16.96 25.92
N GLY A 41 -10.77 -17.64 25.71
CA GLY A 41 -9.95 -17.59 24.50
C GLY A 41 -10.73 -17.85 23.21
N GLU A 42 -11.55 -18.90 23.19
CA GLU A 42 -12.36 -19.24 22.02
C GLU A 42 -13.42 -18.17 21.74
N TYR A 43 -14.05 -17.61 22.77
CA TYR A 43 -15.05 -16.56 22.60
C TYR A 43 -14.43 -15.25 22.06
N GLU A 44 -13.25 -14.87 22.56
CA GLU A 44 -12.52 -13.70 22.06
C GLU A 44 -11.97 -13.93 20.65
N TRP A 45 -11.57 -15.15 20.29
CA TRP A 45 -11.20 -15.51 18.92
C TRP A 45 -12.38 -15.35 17.95
N GLN A 46 -13.57 -15.79 18.32
CA GLN A 46 -14.77 -15.60 17.50
C GLN A 46 -15.12 -14.12 17.31
N LYS A 47 -14.94 -13.28 18.36
CA LYS A 47 -15.09 -11.83 18.22
C LYS A 47 -14.06 -11.24 17.27
N PHE A 48 -12.80 -11.65 17.39
CA PHE A 48 -11.74 -11.22 16.47
C PHE A 48 -12.09 -11.55 15.02
N LEU A 49 -12.52 -12.80 14.74
CA LEU A 49 -12.97 -13.20 13.39
C LEU A 49 -14.17 -12.38 12.90
N SER A 50 -15.12 -12.04 13.79
CA SER A 50 -16.27 -11.21 13.40
C SER A 50 -15.85 -9.80 12.96
N ILE A 51 -14.80 -9.25 13.56
CA ILE A 51 -14.20 -7.98 13.15
C ILE A 51 -13.43 -8.18 11.84
N LEU A 52 -12.60 -9.22 11.77
CA LEU A 52 -11.76 -9.53 10.61
C LEU A 52 -12.57 -9.61 9.31
N TYR A 53 -13.73 -10.28 9.36
CA TYR A 53 -14.63 -10.47 8.21
C TYR A 53 -15.74 -9.42 8.10
N SER A 54 -15.68 -8.32 8.87
CA SER A 54 -16.68 -7.26 8.79
C SER A 54 -16.63 -6.57 7.41
N PRO A 55 -17.78 -6.40 6.72
CA PRO A 55 -17.86 -5.62 5.48
C PRO A 55 -17.38 -4.19 5.65
N ARG A 56 -16.76 -3.63 4.60
CA ARG A 56 -16.29 -2.24 4.59
C ARG A 56 -17.43 -1.24 4.77
N ASP A 57 -18.60 -1.53 4.22
CA ASP A 57 -19.81 -0.71 4.36
C ASP A 57 -20.33 -0.62 5.81
N LEU A 58 -19.96 -1.57 6.67
CA LEU A 58 -20.36 -1.59 8.08
C LEU A 58 -19.28 -1.03 9.01
N VAL A 59 -18.00 -1.29 8.70
CA VAL A 59 -16.87 -0.85 9.51
C VAL A 59 -15.82 -0.23 8.58
N PRO A 60 -15.64 1.09 8.60
CA PRO A 60 -14.60 1.76 7.81
C PRO A 60 -13.20 1.24 8.14
N ASP A 61 -12.25 1.35 7.21
CA ASP A 61 -10.91 0.77 7.36
C ASP A 61 -10.16 1.27 8.58
N SER A 62 -10.31 2.56 8.94
CA SER A 62 -9.69 3.13 10.14
C SER A 62 -10.22 2.49 11.42
N GLU A 63 -11.54 2.31 11.54
CA GLU A 63 -12.16 1.67 12.70
C GLU A 63 -11.87 0.17 12.73
N TRP A 64 -11.90 -0.48 11.57
CA TRP A 64 -11.58 -1.90 11.41
C TRP A 64 -10.14 -2.17 11.88
N MET A 65 -9.18 -1.40 11.38
CA MET A 65 -7.79 -1.57 11.76
C MET A 65 -7.57 -1.23 13.23
N ASN A 66 -8.17 -0.16 13.76
CA ASN A 66 -8.06 0.17 15.19
C ASN A 66 -8.56 -0.98 16.09
N LYS A 67 -9.67 -1.64 15.72
CA LYS A 67 -10.17 -2.80 16.46
C LYS A 67 -9.20 -3.97 16.39
N ILE A 68 -8.68 -4.30 15.20
CA ILE A 68 -7.68 -5.37 15.05
C ILE A 68 -6.40 -5.04 15.84
N SER A 69 -5.89 -3.81 15.74
CA SER A 69 -4.73 -3.33 16.48
C SER A 69 -4.88 -3.52 17.98
N SER A 70 -6.07 -3.26 18.56
CA SER A 70 -6.30 -3.46 20.00
C SER A 70 -6.17 -4.92 20.45
N TYR A 71 -6.40 -5.90 19.56
CA TYR A 71 -6.15 -7.31 19.87
C TYR A 71 -4.66 -7.64 19.76
N LEU A 72 -3.96 -7.03 18.81
CA LEU A 72 -2.56 -7.31 18.49
C LEU A 72 -1.55 -6.40 19.24
N GLU A 73 -2.01 -5.40 19.99
CA GLU A 73 -1.15 -4.36 20.63
C GLU A 73 -0.08 -4.94 21.55
N MET A 74 -0.37 -6.06 22.22
CA MET A 74 0.54 -6.75 23.13
C MET A 74 1.63 -7.54 22.37
N ASN A 75 1.50 -7.66 21.05
CA ASN A 75 2.46 -8.32 20.18
C ASN A 75 2.69 -7.50 18.90
N PRO A 76 3.51 -6.44 18.98
CA PRO A 76 3.73 -5.49 17.88
C PRO A 76 4.21 -6.15 16.57
N GLN A 77 4.94 -7.25 16.64
CA GLN A 77 5.37 -7.99 15.45
C GLN A 77 4.20 -8.60 14.70
N LEU A 78 3.24 -9.20 15.43
CA LEU A 78 2.03 -9.74 14.81
C LEU A 78 1.19 -8.64 14.17
N LEU A 79 1.16 -7.45 14.79
CA LEU A 79 0.50 -6.27 14.23
C LEU A 79 1.19 -5.76 12.96
N ALA A 80 2.52 -5.65 12.96
CA ALA A 80 3.29 -5.23 11.79
C ALA A 80 3.05 -6.18 10.61
N ASN A 81 3.18 -7.49 10.83
CA ASN A 81 2.92 -8.50 9.81
C ASN A 81 1.46 -8.46 9.35
N PHE A 82 0.49 -8.18 10.24
CA PHE A 82 -0.90 -8.00 9.83
C PHE A 82 -1.05 -6.83 8.86
N LYS A 83 -0.49 -5.67 9.21
CA LYS A 83 -0.56 -4.45 8.40
C LYS A 83 0.05 -4.71 7.01
N GLU A 84 1.14 -5.45 6.94
CA GLU A 84 1.77 -5.87 5.69
C GLU A 84 0.86 -6.78 4.86
N ILE A 85 0.31 -7.86 5.46
CA ILE A 85 -0.57 -8.82 4.77
C ILE A 85 -1.79 -8.14 4.13
N VAL A 86 -2.35 -7.13 4.80
CA VAL A 86 -3.57 -6.45 4.35
C VAL A 86 -3.29 -5.16 3.58
N GLY A 87 -2.02 -4.74 3.49
CA GLY A 87 -1.61 -3.47 2.91
C GLY A 87 -2.26 -2.28 3.64
N PHE A 88 -2.14 -2.22 4.97
CA PHE A 88 -2.64 -1.11 5.79
C PHE A 88 -1.64 0.05 5.84
N TYR A 89 -2.09 1.25 5.49
CA TYR A 89 -1.28 2.47 5.48
C TYR A 89 -1.71 3.41 6.62
N ASP A 90 -0.83 3.60 7.62
CA ASP A 90 -1.05 4.55 8.71
C ASP A 90 -0.44 5.91 8.36
N HIS A 91 -1.27 6.93 8.13
CA HIS A 91 -0.83 8.29 7.81
C HIS A 91 -0.09 9.01 8.95
N MET A 92 0.13 8.37 10.11
CA MET A 92 0.69 9.02 11.30
C MET A 92 2.06 8.51 11.77
N GLU A 93 2.66 7.49 11.16
CA GLU A 93 3.98 6.99 11.58
C GLU A 93 5.16 7.51 10.73
N ASP A 94 4.92 8.06 9.53
CA ASP A 94 5.96 8.70 8.70
C ASP A 94 6.12 10.21 8.99
N HIS A 95 6.28 10.56 10.27
CA HIS A 95 7.01 11.79 10.59
C HIS A 95 8.51 11.55 10.33
N LEU A 96 8.86 11.45 9.05
CA LEU A 96 10.20 11.72 8.56
C LEU A 96 10.58 13.11 9.05
N THR A 97 11.45 13.17 10.07
CA THR A 97 12.21 14.37 10.35
C THR A 97 12.89 14.79 9.05
N PRO A 98 12.71 16.04 8.59
CA PRO A 98 13.42 16.52 7.41
C PRO A 98 14.93 16.30 7.62
N PRO A 99 15.68 15.85 6.60
CA PRO A 99 17.12 15.72 6.73
C PRO A 99 17.71 17.07 7.13
N GLU A 100 18.48 17.08 8.23
CA GLU A 100 19.27 18.25 8.59
C GLU A 100 20.28 18.50 7.46
N PHE A 101 20.04 19.58 6.71
CA PHE A 101 20.98 20.10 5.72
C PHE A 101 22.26 20.51 6.44
N ASN A 102 23.31 19.71 6.31
CA ASN A 102 24.65 20.12 6.74
C ASN A 102 25.36 20.70 5.51
N GLU A 103 25.44 22.03 5.44
CA GLU A 103 25.90 22.81 4.27
C GLU A 103 27.40 22.62 3.91
N GLU A 104 28.13 21.72 4.55
CA GLU A 104 29.60 21.64 4.43
C GLU A 104 30.17 20.44 3.65
N ASN A 105 29.35 19.54 3.08
CA ASN A 105 29.85 18.47 2.21
C ASN A 105 29.05 18.37 0.90
N GLU A 106 29.69 18.73 -0.22
CA GLU A 106 29.23 18.45 -1.60
C GLU A 106 29.38 16.96 -1.95
N GLU A 107 28.93 16.06 -1.08
CA GLU A 107 28.83 14.65 -1.39
C GLU A 107 27.52 14.13 -0.80
N ILE A 108 26.53 13.94 -1.68
CA ILE A 108 25.25 13.32 -1.33
C ILE A 108 25.54 11.85 -1.03
N THR A 109 25.92 11.55 0.20
CA THR A 109 25.96 10.18 0.69
C THR A 109 24.53 9.76 1.03
N TYR A 110 23.87 9.11 0.07
CA TYR A 110 22.68 8.31 0.35
C TYR A 110 23.08 7.26 1.39
N SER A 111 22.72 7.49 2.65
CA SER A 111 22.87 6.48 3.68
C SER A 111 21.89 5.37 3.37
N LEU A 112 22.42 4.30 2.75
CA LEU A 112 21.75 3.04 2.48
C LEU A 112 21.29 2.43 3.80
N VAL A 113 20.07 2.76 4.22
CA VAL A 113 19.36 2.04 5.26
C VAL A 113 18.47 1.03 4.55
N ASN A 114 18.95 -0.23 4.54
CA ASN A 114 18.26 -1.45 4.09
C ASN A 114 17.84 -1.51 2.61
N GLU A 115 18.82 -1.71 1.72
CA GLU A 115 18.63 -2.49 0.50
C GLU A 115 18.44 -3.97 0.89
N GLU A 116 17.22 -4.37 1.22
CA GLU A 116 16.72 -5.55 0.51
C GLU A 116 16.51 -5.05 -0.92
N MET A 117 17.21 -5.63 -1.88
CA MET A 117 17.04 -5.35 -3.30
C MET A 117 15.55 -5.55 -3.65
N SER A 118 14.75 -4.48 -3.56
CA SER A 118 13.54 -4.37 -4.35
C SER A 118 14.03 -4.52 -5.78
N GLU A 119 13.61 -5.59 -6.46
CA GLU A 119 13.88 -5.74 -7.88
C GLU A 119 13.33 -4.48 -8.55
N PHE A 120 14.20 -3.55 -8.94
CA PHE A 120 13.79 -2.32 -9.61
C PHE A 120 12.96 -2.71 -10.81
N VAL A 121 11.65 -2.49 -10.72
CA VAL A 121 10.71 -2.80 -11.78
C VAL A 121 10.94 -1.78 -12.86
N ASP A 122 11.31 -2.24 -14.06
CA ASP A 122 11.40 -1.36 -15.23
C ASP A 122 9.99 -0.90 -15.62
N ILE A 123 9.59 0.27 -15.12
CA ILE A 123 8.26 0.81 -15.37
C ILE A 123 8.01 1.14 -16.84
N ILE A 124 9.07 1.29 -17.65
CA ILE A 124 8.96 1.56 -19.10
C ILE A 124 8.30 0.38 -19.82
N ALA A 125 8.46 -0.84 -19.31
CA ALA A 125 7.92 -2.05 -19.91
C ALA A 125 6.39 -1.97 -20.12
N ILE A 126 5.65 -1.25 -19.27
CA ILE A 126 4.19 -1.08 -19.43
C ILE A 126 3.82 -0.32 -20.71
N ARG A 127 4.71 0.51 -21.25
CA ARG A 127 4.49 1.24 -22.50
C ARG A 127 4.50 0.33 -23.74
N ASP A 128 5.00 -0.90 -23.62
CA ASP A 128 4.88 -1.91 -24.69
C ASP A 128 3.50 -2.57 -24.74
N ARG A 129 2.62 -2.27 -23.77
CA ARG A 129 1.25 -2.80 -23.66
C ARG A 129 0.21 -1.68 -23.65
N PRO A 130 0.00 -0.97 -24.77
CA PRO A 130 -0.93 0.17 -24.84
C PRO A 130 -2.37 -0.18 -24.44
N GLN A 131 -2.83 -1.40 -24.73
CA GLN A 131 -4.14 -1.90 -24.31
C GLN A 131 -4.33 -1.98 -22.79
N ILE A 132 -3.23 -2.17 -22.05
CA ILE A 132 -3.22 -2.15 -20.58
C ILE A 132 -3.30 -0.71 -20.12
N LEU A 133 -2.46 0.18 -20.65
CA LEU A 133 -2.50 1.62 -20.33
C LEU A 133 -3.85 2.28 -20.62
N GLU A 134 -4.56 1.88 -21.67
CA GLU A 134 -5.91 2.36 -21.97
C GLU A 134 -6.92 1.97 -20.89
N ASN A 135 -6.72 0.83 -20.24
CA ASN A 135 -7.64 0.28 -19.24
C ASN A 135 -7.13 0.37 -17.80
N ILE A 136 -5.90 0.81 -17.58
CA ILE A 136 -5.22 0.76 -16.27
C ILE A 136 -6.00 1.53 -15.19
N LEU A 137 -6.70 2.61 -15.58
CA LEU A 137 -7.61 3.35 -14.70
C LEU A 137 -8.78 2.52 -14.19
N ASN A 138 -9.31 1.63 -15.04
CA ASN A 138 -10.44 0.77 -14.72
C ASN A 138 -10.00 -0.53 -14.03
N SER A 139 -8.80 -1.04 -14.36
CA SER A 139 -8.22 -2.24 -13.77
C SER A 139 -7.69 -1.99 -12.35
N TYR A 140 -7.15 -0.79 -12.09
CA TYR A 140 -6.55 -0.42 -10.81
C TYR A 140 -7.19 0.83 -10.21
N PRO A 141 -8.53 0.87 -10.04
CA PRO A 141 -9.24 2.08 -9.62
C PRO A 141 -8.75 2.58 -8.25
N GLN A 142 -8.29 1.67 -7.38
CA GLN A 142 -7.79 2.03 -6.05
C GLN A 142 -6.51 2.86 -6.11
N PHE A 143 -5.53 2.48 -6.95
CA PHE A 143 -4.31 3.27 -7.15
C PHE A 143 -4.65 4.69 -7.63
N PHE A 144 -5.58 4.82 -8.59
CA PHE A 144 -5.98 6.13 -9.10
C PHE A 144 -6.81 6.96 -8.12
N ILE A 145 -7.48 6.34 -7.14
CA ILE A 145 -8.11 7.04 -6.02
C ILE A 145 -7.05 7.57 -5.07
N ASN A 146 -6.08 6.73 -4.68
CA ASN A 146 -4.97 7.11 -3.80
C ASN A 146 -4.15 8.25 -4.42
N ALA A 147 -3.77 8.10 -5.69
CA ALA A 147 -3.05 9.11 -6.46
C ALA A 147 -3.83 10.42 -6.52
N LYS A 148 -5.16 10.39 -6.69
CA LYS A 148 -6.00 11.61 -6.71
C LYS A 148 -6.11 12.30 -5.36
N GLN A 149 -6.00 11.57 -4.27
CA GLN A 149 -6.06 12.13 -2.91
C GLN A 149 -4.71 12.75 -2.52
N ALA A 150 -3.61 12.08 -2.86
CA ALA A 150 -2.26 12.53 -2.57
C ALA A 150 -1.81 13.67 -3.50
N LEU A 151 -2.10 13.55 -4.80
CA LEU A 151 -1.81 14.58 -5.78
C LEU A 151 -2.92 15.64 -5.71
N LYS A 152 -2.55 16.90 -5.53
CA LYS A 152 -3.47 18.03 -5.76
C LYS A 152 -4.10 17.88 -7.15
N LYS A 153 -5.32 18.35 -7.35
CA LYS A 153 -6.08 18.18 -8.61
C LYS A 153 -5.25 18.46 -9.87
N THR A 154 -4.45 19.52 -9.88
CA THR A 154 -3.56 19.88 -11.00
C THR A 154 -2.46 18.84 -11.27
N ASN A 155 -1.89 18.26 -10.22
CA ASN A 155 -0.81 17.29 -10.32
C ASN A 155 -1.35 15.90 -10.71
N TYR A 156 -2.58 15.59 -10.29
CA TYR A 156 -3.25 14.36 -10.69
C TYR A 156 -3.58 14.34 -12.19
N ASP A 157 -4.10 15.45 -12.71
CA ASP A 157 -4.42 15.58 -14.14
C ASP A 157 -3.13 15.51 -14.98
N GLU A 158 -2.03 16.09 -14.49
CA GLU A 158 -0.71 16.01 -15.12
C GLU A 158 -0.12 14.60 -15.09
N PHE A 159 -0.18 13.91 -13.95
CA PHE A 159 0.23 12.52 -13.84
C PHE A 159 -0.51 11.63 -14.85
N LYS A 160 -1.84 11.79 -14.98
CA LYS A 160 -2.63 11.06 -15.98
C LYS A 160 -2.20 11.36 -17.41
N ARG A 161 -1.91 12.63 -17.70
CA ARG A 161 -1.44 13.07 -19.02
C ARG A 161 -0.09 12.41 -19.35
N ILE A 162 0.84 12.36 -18.41
CA ILE A 162 2.14 11.72 -18.57
C ILE A 162 1.97 10.20 -18.74
N LEU A 163 1.21 9.54 -17.87
CA LEU A 163 0.99 8.09 -17.91
C LEU A 163 0.45 7.61 -19.26
N THR A 164 -0.40 8.40 -19.90
CA THR A 164 -1.02 8.08 -21.20
C THR A 164 -0.28 8.69 -22.39
N CYS A 165 0.88 9.31 -22.18
CA CYS A 165 1.66 9.98 -23.21
C CYS A 165 2.30 8.95 -24.20
N PRO A 166 2.02 9.06 -25.51
CA PRO A 166 2.60 8.16 -26.52
C PRO A 166 4.14 8.26 -26.63
N ARG A 167 4.82 7.15 -27.00
CA ARG A 167 6.29 7.11 -27.19
C ARG A 167 6.82 8.07 -28.26
N ASN A 168 5.98 8.45 -29.23
CA ASN A 168 6.35 9.43 -30.26
C ASN A 168 6.27 10.89 -29.76
N GLU A 169 5.67 11.15 -28.60
CA GLU A 169 5.56 12.49 -27.99
C GLU A 169 6.53 12.68 -26.83
N MET A 170 6.90 11.60 -26.13
CA MET A 170 7.81 11.61 -24.99
C MET A 170 8.65 10.34 -24.98
N SER A 171 9.98 10.50 -24.94
CA SER A 171 10.92 9.37 -24.90
C SER A 171 10.73 8.54 -23.61
N ASP A 172 11.28 7.33 -23.58
CA ASP A 172 11.13 6.45 -22.41
C ASP A 172 11.82 7.03 -21.18
N ASP A 173 13.05 7.53 -21.32
CA ASP A 173 13.80 8.18 -20.23
C ASP A 173 13.04 9.41 -19.68
N GLU A 174 12.52 10.27 -20.56
CA GLU A 174 11.74 11.46 -20.15
C GLU A 174 10.42 11.07 -19.47
N TRP A 175 9.77 10.00 -19.95
CA TRP A 175 8.51 9.51 -19.39
C TRP A 175 8.72 8.93 -18.01
N GLU A 176 9.74 8.09 -17.84
CA GLU A 176 10.10 7.47 -16.58
C GLU A 176 10.40 8.55 -15.53
N ILE A 177 11.28 9.49 -15.87
CA ILE A 177 11.62 10.63 -14.99
C ILE A 177 10.36 11.40 -14.62
N ALA A 178 9.49 11.73 -15.57
CA ALA A 178 8.28 12.51 -15.31
C ALA A 178 7.26 11.76 -14.44
N ILE A 179 7.16 10.43 -14.57
CA ILE A 179 6.34 9.59 -13.69
C ILE A 179 6.89 9.61 -12.27
N TYR A 180 8.20 9.38 -12.10
CA TYR A 180 8.81 9.44 -10.79
C TYR A 180 8.71 10.83 -10.19
N GLU A 181 8.98 11.92 -10.92
CA GLU A 181 8.81 13.29 -10.39
C GLU A 181 7.37 13.59 -9.93
N CYS A 182 6.37 13.02 -10.60
CA CYS A 182 4.97 13.15 -10.16
C CYS A 182 4.70 12.42 -8.85
N LEU A 183 5.33 11.26 -8.67
CA LEU A 183 5.08 10.34 -7.56
C LEU A 183 6.13 10.44 -6.43
N ASP A 184 7.25 11.12 -6.64
CA ASP A 184 8.42 11.22 -5.75
C ASP A 184 8.06 11.73 -4.35
N PRO A 185 7.16 12.72 -4.18
CA PRO A 185 6.70 13.12 -2.85
C PRO A 185 5.95 12.02 -2.09
N TRP A 186 5.59 10.93 -2.79
CA TRP A 186 4.74 9.84 -2.34
C TRP A 186 5.34 8.47 -2.70
N PRO A 187 6.41 8.04 -2.00
CA PRO A 187 7.08 6.76 -2.25
C PRO A 187 6.12 5.55 -2.28
N GLN A 188 5.01 5.61 -1.55
CA GLN A 188 3.98 4.59 -1.56
C GLN A 188 3.24 4.46 -2.90
N LEU A 189 3.06 5.57 -3.62
CA LEU A 189 2.47 5.55 -4.97
C LEU A 189 3.47 5.02 -5.99
N VAL A 190 4.76 5.29 -5.79
CA VAL A 190 5.83 4.70 -6.61
C VAL A 190 5.80 3.18 -6.46
N ALA A 191 5.86 2.67 -5.23
CA ALA A 191 5.81 1.22 -4.97
C ALA A 191 4.54 0.56 -5.51
N GLN A 192 3.36 1.15 -5.29
CA GLN A 192 2.10 0.64 -5.85
C GLN A 192 2.10 0.62 -7.38
N PHE A 193 2.71 1.63 -8.01
CA PHE A 193 2.79 1.68 -9.46
C PHE A 193 3.76 0.62 -10.00
N GLU A 194 4.91 0.44 -9.36
CA GLU A 194 5.87 -0.62 -9.68
C GLU A 194 5.24 -2.02 -9.53
N GLU A 195 4.49 -2.29 -8.46
CA GLU A 195 3.75 -3.54 -8.28
C GLU A 195 2.73 -3.79 -9.40
N ILE A 196 1.99 -2.75 -9.80
CA ILE A 196 1.05 -2.83 -10.92
C ILE A 196 1.79 -3.18 -12.21
N VAL A 197 2.92 -2.51 -12.48
CA VAL A 197 3.71 -2.82 -13.67
C VAL A 197 4.26 -4.24 -13.61
N ALA A 198 4.83 -4.68 -12.50
CA ALA A 198 5.34 -6.03 -12.33
C ALA A 198 4.27 -7.11 -12.52
N TYR A 199 3.02 -6.83 -12.14
CA TYR A 199 1.90 -7.74 -12.36
C TYR A 199 1.46 -7.79 -13.83
N GLU A 200 1.53 -6.66 -14.54
CA GLU A 200 1.02 -6.51 -15.91
C GLU A 200 2.04 -6.84 -17.00
N ILE A 201 3.30 -7.12 -16.66
CA ILE A 201 4.40 -7.50 -17.58
C ILE A 201 4.67 -8.99 -17.50
#